data_AF-A0AAV2SV51-F1
#
_entry.id   AF-A0AAV2SV51-F1
#
_cell.length_a   1.000
_cell.length_b   1.000
_cell.length_c   1.000
_cell.angle_alpha   90.00
_cell.angle_beta   90.00
_cell.angle_gamma   90.00
#
_symmetry.space_group_name_H-M   'P 1'
#
loop_
_entity.id
_entity.type
_entity.pdbx_description
1 polymer ?
#
loop_
_entity_poly.entity_id
_entity_poly.type
_entity_poly.pdbx_seq_one_letter_code
_entity_poly.pdbx_strand_id
1 'polypeptide(L)'
;MEPPTWQLDGQTINLSEDTTILGVNLTNNLKAKPHIKNRIRACNQSVFKLTTAGLSYPGLNCEVKTHIWNTVNCPVLTYGLETLHITNSEMGDLKSAQGSI
;
A
#
# COMPACT_ATOMS: atom_id res chain seq x y z
N MET A 1 -31.89 10.24 -3.80
CA MET A 1 -31.78 10.29 -5.27
C MET A 1 -31.00 9.06 -5.67
N GLU A 2 -31.55 8.22 -6.55
CA GLU A 2 -30.77 7.13 -7.15
C GLU A 2 -29.69 7.71 -8.07
N PRO A 3 -28.50 7.10 -8.13
CA PRO A 3 -27.44 7.54 -9.02
C PRO A 3 -27.85 7.36 -10.49
N PRO A 4 -27.35 8.20 -11.41
CA PRO A 4 -27.67 8.09 -12.83
C PRO A 4 -27.11 6.79 -13.42
N THR A 5 -27.91 6.12 -14.27
CA THR A 5 -27.48 4.93 -15.03
C THR A 5 -26.81 5.35 -16.32
N TRP A 6 -25.54 4.98 -16.50
CA TRP A 6 -24.76 5.32 -17.68
C TRP A 6 -24.86 4.20 -18.71
N GLN A 7 -25.07 4.54 -19.98
CA GLN A 7 -25.09 3.59 -21.09
C GLN A 7 -24.07 4.01 -22.15
N LEU A 8 -23.33 3.04 -22.68
CA LEU A 8 -22.41 3.19 -23.80
C LEU A 8 -22.67 2.06 -24.80
N ASP A 9 -23.02 2.40 -26.03
CA ASP A 9 -23.32 1.45 -27.11
C ASP A 9 -24.35 0.36 -26.71
N GLY A 10 -25.40 0.76 -26.00
CA GLY A 10 -26.44 -0.15 -25.51
C GLY A 10 -26.05 -1.02 -24.31
N GLN A 11 -24.84 -0.89 -23.77
CA GLN A 11 -24.42 -1.56 -22.52
C GLN A 11 -24.46 -0.61 -21.34
N THR A 12 -24.98 -1.09 -20.20
CA THR A 12 -24.93 -0.35 -18.93
C THR A 12 -23.52 -0.38 -18.36
N ILE A 13 -22.94 0.80 -18.13
CA ILE A 13 -21.63 0.93 -17.49
C ILE A 13 -21.81 0.78 -15.97
N ASN A 14 -21.09 -0.16 -15.39
CA ASN A 14 -21.00 -0.27 -13.93
C ASN A 14 -20.08 0.82 -13.40
N LEU A 15 -20.67 1.74 -12.63
CA LEU A 15 -19.90 2.74 -11.89
C LEU A 15 -19.15 2.06 -10.74
N SER A 16 -17.86 2.35 -10.61
CA SER A 16 -17.06 1.94 -9.46
C SER A 16 -16.80 3.16 -8.57
N GLU A 17 -16.93 2.98 -7.26
CA GLU A 17 -16.57 4.01 -6.29
C GLU A 17 -15.06 4.06 -6.02
N ASP A 18 -14.33 3.02 -6.43
CA ASP A 18 -12.89 2.90 -6.23
C ASP A 18 -12.18 2.72 -7.58
N THR A 19 -11.03 3.36 -7.72
CA THR A 19 -10.16 3.23 -8.89
C THR A 19 -8.70 3.14 -8.46
N THR A 20 -7.86 2.58 -9.34
CA THR A 20 -6.41 2.51 -9.10
C THR A 20 -5.69 3.27 -10.20
N ILE A 21 -4.97 4.32 -9.84
CA ILE A 21 -4.21 5.17 -10.77
C ILE A 21 -2.75 5.09 -10.36
N LEU A 22 -1.87 4.68 -11.29
CA LEU A 22 -0.42 4.54 -11.05
C LEU A 22 -0.08 3.69 -9.81
N GLY A 23 -0.92 2.69 -9.50
CA GLY A 23 -0.76 1.83 -8.32
C GLY A 23 -1.22 2.44 -6.99
N VAL A 24 -1.83 3.63 -7.01
CA VAL A 24 -2.47 4.27 -5.85
C VAL A 24 -3.97 4.00 -5.88
N ASN A 25 -4.50 3.47 -4.78
CA ASN A 25 -5.93 3.20 -4.64
C ASN A 25 -6.65 4.49 -4.21
N LEU A 26 -7.52 4.99 -5.08
CA LEU A 26 -8.35 6.17 -4.84
C LEU A 26 -9.79 5.73 -4.66
N THR A 27 -10.40 6.17 -3.58
CA THR A 27 -11.80 5.89 -3.26
C THR A 27 -12.60 7.19 -3.32
N ASN A 28 -13.89 7.10 -3.65
CA ASN A 28 -14.79 8.26 -3.75
C ASN A 28 -14.87 9.07 -2.44
N ASN A 29 -14.63 8.42 -1.29
CA ASN A 29 -14.60 9.06 0.03
C ASN A 29 -13.20 9.54 0.46
N LEU A 30 -12.21 9.50 -0.43
CA LEU A 30 -10.81 9.93 -0.20
C LEU A 30 -10.16 9.27 1.02
N LYS A 31 -10.61 8.07 1.42
CA LYS A 31 -10.05 7.36 2.56
C LYS A 31 -8.75 6.67 2.16
N ALA A 32 -7.68 6.92 2.90
CA ALA A 32 -6.38 6.31 2.65
C ALA A 32 -6.30 4.84 3.09
N LYS A 33 -7.18 4.39 4.00
CA LYS A 33 -7.18 3.05 4.58
C LYS A 33 -7.04 1.88 3.58
N PRO A 34 -7.78 1.82 2.45
CA PRO A 34 -7.63 0.72 1.48
C PRO A 34 -6.24 0.71 0.83
N HIS A 35 -5.72 1.88 0.48
CA HIS A 35 -4.35 2.02 -0.06
C HIS A 35 -3.30 1.60 0.96
N ILE A 36 -3.40 2.06 2.21
CA ILE A 36 -2.48 1.73 3.29
C ILE A 36 -2.42 0.22 3.53
N LYS A 37 -3.57 -0.46 3.59
CA LYS A 37 -3.61 -1.92 3.72
C LYS A 37 -2.92 -2.62 2.55
N ASN A 38 -3.13 -2.15 1.32
CA ASN A 38 -2.46 -2.69 0.14
C ASN A 38 -0.94 -2.48 0.22
N ARG A 39 -0.47 -1.32 0.70
CA ARG A 39 0.96 -1.04 0.89
C ARG A 39 1.59 -1.90 1.96
N ILE A 40 0.93 -2.09 3.11
CA ILE A 40 1.39 -3.00 4.17
C ILE A 40 1.52 -4.43 3.62
N ARG A 41 0.51 -4.91 2.88
CA ARG A 41 0.56 -6.23 2.25
C ARG A 41 1.71 -6.34 1.24
N ALA A 42 1.92 -5.32 0.40
CA ALA A 42 2.99 -5.28 -0.58
C ALA A 42 4.38 -5.28 0.08
N CYS A 43 4.55 -4.52 1.17
CA CYS A 43 5.77 -4.49 1.98
C CYS A 43 6.06 -5.86 2.60
N ASN A 44 5.07 -6.51 3.20
CA ASN A 44 5.25 -7.86 3.73
C ASN A 44 5.65 -8.85 2.62
N GLN A 45 5.02 -8.75 1.45
CA GLN A 45 5.39 -9.58 0.30
C GLN A 45 6.82 -9.31 -0.19
N SER A 46 7.29 -8.06 -0.19
CA SER A 46 8.68 -7.74 -0.57
C SER A 46 9.68 -8.31 0.44
N VAL A 47 9.36 -8.29 1.73
CA VAL A 47 10.18 -8.95 2.76
C VAL A 47 10.33 -10.44 2.46
N PHE A 48 9.23 -11.14 2.21
CA PHE A 48 9.28 -12.58 1.90
C PHE A 48 10.01 -12.88 0.58
N LYS A 49 9.84 -12.05 -0.46
CA LYS A 49 10.57 -12.19 -1.73
C LYS A 49 12.08 -12.03 -1.56
N LEU A 50 12.52 -11.20 -0.61
CA LEU A 50 13.93 -10.95 -0.30
C LEU A 50 14.50 -11.94 0.73
N THR A 51 13.74 -12.98 1.09
CA THR A 51 14.25 -14.06 1.96
C THR A 51 15.50 -14.71 1.37
N THR A 52 15.54 -14.92 0.05
CA THR A 52 16.70 -15.48 -0.65
C THR A 52 17.92 -14.55 -0.64
N ALA A 53 17.70 -13.23 -0.52
CA ALA A 53 18.74 -12.22 -0.34
C ALA A 53 19.18 -12.07 1.14
N GLY A 54 18.70 -12.95 2.03
CA GLY A 54 19.12 -13.00 3.43
C GLY A 54 18.31 -12.14 4.40
N LEU A 55 17.28 -11.42 3.93
CA LEU A 55 16.50 -10.53 4.80
C LEU A 55 15.82 -11.27 5.96
N SER A 56 15.33 -12.49 5.69
CA SER A 56 14.72 -13.38 6.69
C SER A 56 15.73 -14.32 7.35
N TYR A 57 17.03 -14.22 7.03
CA TYR A 57 18.07 -15.07 7.62
C TYR A 57 18.41 -14.57 9.04
N PRO A 58 18.34 -15.41 10.08
CA PRO A 58 18.60 -15.00 11.45
C PRO A 58 20.06 -14.59 11.69
N GLY A 59 21.02 -15.15 10.95
CA GLY A 59 22.45 -14.82 11.08
C GLY A 59 22.92 -13.61 10.26
N LEU A 60 22.03 -12.91 9.56
CA LEU A 60 22.41 -11.73 8.78
C LEU A 60 22.60 -10.52 9.71
N ASN A 61 23.69 -9.79 9.52
CA ASN A 61 23.99 -8.56 10.26
C ASN A 61 22.79 -7.59 10.20
N CYS A 62 22.42 -7.03 11.35
CA CYS A 62 21.37 -6.03 11.50
C CYS A 62 21.55 -4.84 10.55
N GLU A 63 22.79 -4.41 10.32
CA GLU A 63 23.09 -3.30 9.39
C GLU A 63 22.64 -3.62 7.95
N VAL A 64 22.81 -4.85 7.51
CA VAL A 64 22.38 -5.28 6.17
C VAL A 64 20.85 -5.38 6.09
N LYS A 65 20.20 -5.90 7.14
CA LYS A 65 18.73 -5.93 7.22
C LYS A 65 18.15 -4.51 7.17
N THR A 66 18.75 -3.60 7.94
CA THR A 66 18.37 -2.19 7.98
C THR A 66 18.59 -1.52 6.62
N HIS A 67 19.70 -1.81 5.95
CA HIS A 67 19.99 -1.30 4.61
C HIS A 67 18.95 -1.78 3.59
N ILE A 68 18.63 -3.07 3.56
CA ILE A 68 17.62 -3.63 2.65
C ILE A 68 16.23 -3.04 2.96
N TRP A 69 15.88 -2.91 4.24
CA TRP A 69 14.63 -2.29 4.67
C TRP A 69 14.50 -0.86 4.16
N ASN A 70 15.49 -0.02 4.42
CA ASN A 70 15.49 1.37 4.01
C ASN A 70 15.48 1.54 2.49
N THR A 71 16.17 0.65 1.77
CA THR A 71 16.32 0.75 0.31
C THR A 71 15.13 0.21 -0.46
N VAL A 72 14.43 -0.81 0.06
CA VAL A 72 13.35 -1.50 -0.67
C VAL A 72 12.01 -1.44 0.05
N ASN A 73 11.94 -1.94 1.28
CA ASN A 73 10.66 -2.13 1.97
C ASN A 73 10.02 -0.81 2.38
N CYS A 74 10.81 0.16 2.86
CA CYS A 74 10.32 1.48 3.23
C CYS A 74 9.69 2.22 2.03
N PRO A 75 10.35 2.34 0.86
CA PRO A 75 9.72 2.87 -0.35
C PRO A 75 8.46 2.13 -0.79
N VAL A 76 8.42 0.79 -0.68
CA VAL A 76 7.23 -0.01 -1.03
C VAL A 76 6.07 0.32 -0.11
N LEU A 77 6.33 0.51 1.19
CA LEU A 77 5.33 0.86 2.19
C LEU A 77 4.82 2.30 2.03
N THR A 78 5.69 3.24 1.67
CA THR A 78 5.35 4.67 1.62
C THR A 78 4.86 5.16 0.25
N TYR A 79 4.96 4.32 -0.79
CA TYR A 79 4.57 4.70 -2.14
C TYR A 79 3.13 5.25 -2.24
N GLY A 80 3.00 6.46 -2.78
CA GLY A 80 1.72 7.11 -3.05
C GLY A 80 1.03 7.72 -1.82
N LEU A 81 1.64 7.60 -0.63
CA LEU A 81 1.11 8.21 0.60
C LEU A 81 1.10 9.74 0.55
N GLU A 82 2.00 10.35 -0.22
CA GLU A 82 2.08 11.79 -0.45
C GLU A 82 0.87 12.36 -1.20
N THR A 83 0.10 11.50 -1.88
CA THR A 83 -1.08 11.90 -2.66
C THR A 83 -2.39 11.74 -1.90
N LEU A 84 -2.34 11.20 -0.66
CA LEU A 84 -3.51 10.86 0.14
C LEU A 84 -3.54 11.64 1.45
N HIS A 85 -4.76 11.92 1.94
CA HIS A 85 -4.93 12.46 3.28
C HIS A 85 -4.89 11.34 4.32
N ILE A 86 -3.87 11.37 5.19
CA ILE A 86 -3.64 10.32 6.20
C ILE A 86 -3.99 10.87 7.59
N THR A 87 -4.87 10.15 8.28
CA THR A 87 -5.22 10.46 9.68
C THR A 87 -4.17 9.91 10.66
N ASN A 88 -4.16 10.43 11.89
CA ASN A 88 -3.24 9.93 12.93
C ASN A 88 -3.41 8.43 13.24
N SER A 89 -4.64 7.91 13.12
CA SER A 89 -4.93 6.49 13.31
C SER A 89 -4.29 5.63 12.21
N GLU A 90 -4.48 6.04 10.96
CA GLU A 90 -3.88 5.38 9.78
C GLU A 90 -2.34 5.49 9.77
N MET A 91 -1.80 6.60 10.27
CA MET A 91 -0.37 6.73 10.53
C MET A 91 0.11 5.74 11.60
N GLY A 92 -0.71 5.46 12.61
CA GLY A 92 -0.46 4.39 13.58
C GLY A 92 -0.37 3.01 12.93
N ASP A 93 -1.28 2.69 12.01
CA ASP A 93 -1.24 1.44 11.25
C ASP A 93 0.06 1.31 10.44
N LEU A 94 0.48 2.38 9.76
CA LEU A 94 1.75 2.42 9.00
C LEU A 94 2.97 2.22 9.91
N LYS A 95 3.02 2.92 11.05
CA LYS A 95 4.11 2.77 12.03
C LYS A 95 4.16 1.37 12.63
N SER A 96 3.01 0.74 12.84
CA SER A 96 2.95 -0.65 13.32
C SER A 96 3.56 -1.63 12.33
N ALA A 97 3.39 -1.38 11.02
CA ALA A 97 4.00 -2.17 9.97
C ALA A 97 5.51 -1.88 9.79
N GLN A 98 6.01 -0.76 10.32
CA GLN A 98 7.44 -0.44 10.30
C GLN A 98 8.24 -1.08 11.45
N GLY A 99 7.61 -1.48 12.56
CA GLY A 99 8.30 -2.16 13.68
C GLY A 99 8.21 -3.68 13.53
N SER A 100 9.27 -4.49 13.65
CA SER A 100 10.55 -4.37 14.37
C SER A 100 11.67 -5.00 13.54
N ILE A 101 12.57 -4.18 12.95
CA ILE A 101 13.91 -4.61 12.52
C ILE A 101 14.92 -4.13 13.56
#